data_AF-A0A933E1Y4-F1
#
_entry.id   AF-A0A933E1Y4-F1
#
_cell.length_a   1.000
_cell.length_b   1.000
_cell.length_c   1.000
_cell.angle_alpha   90.00
_cell.angle_beta   90.00
_cell.angle_gamma   90.00
#
_symmetry.space_group_name_H-M   'P 1'
#
loop_
_entity.id
_entity.type
_entity.pdbx_description
1 polymer ?
#
loop_
_entity_poly.entity_id
_entity_poly.type
_entity_poly.pdbx_seq_one_letter_code
_entity_poly.pdbx_strand_id
1 'polypeptide(L)' 'MNPGKLVFAQLMQHLPLTTFRRCVARYRGEHKVKRFSCLDQYLSMAFAQLTYRESLRDIEACLCAQASKL' A
#
# COMPACT_ATOMS: atom_id res chain seq x y z
N MET A 1 17.42 -15.42 -1.49
CA MET A 1 16.23 -14.73 -0.95
C MET A 1 16.63 -14.11 0.38
N ASN A 2 16.46 -12.81 0.58
CA ASN A 2 16.85 -12.18 1.84
C ASN A 2 15.98 -12.76 2.98
N PRO A 3 16.56 -13.34 4.04
CA PRO A 3 15.82 -13.98 5.13
C PRO A 3 15.08 -12.98 6.06
N GLY A 4 14.93 -11.72 5.65
CA GLY A 4 14.37 -10.64 6.47
C GLY A 4 13.14 -9.97 5.85
N LYS A 5 12.47 -9.12 6.63
CA LYS A 5 11.35 -8.29 6.16
C LYS A 5 11.78 -7.41 4.97
N LEU A 6 10.89 -7.26 3.99
CA LEU A 6 11.07 -6.31 2.89
C LEU A 6 11.33 -4.90 3.42
N VAL A 7 12.20 -4.14 2.76
CA VAL A 7 12.48 -2.73 3.11
C VAL A 7 11.17 -1.91 3.15
N PHE A 8 10.27 -2.16 2.21
CA PHE A 8 8.94 -1.54 2.21
C PHE A 8 8.16 -1.81 3.51
N ALA A 9 8.18 -3.06 4.00
CA ALA A 9 7.53 -3.45 5.25
C ALA A 9 8.20 -2.86 6.50
N GLN A 10 9.47 -2.44 6.42
CA GLN A 10 10.14 -1.69 7.48
C GLN A 10 9.69 -0.22 7.46
N LEU A 11 9.67 0.41 6.29
CA LEU A 11 9.20 1.78 6.12
C LEU A 11 7.74 1.95 6.59
N MET A 12 6.86 1.00 6.25
CA MET A 12 5.46 1.06 6.64
C MET A 12 5.23 0.87 8.15
N GLN A 13 6.23 0.45 8.93
CA GLN A 13 6.11 0.43 10.40
C GLN A 13 6.07 1.83 11.01
N HIS A 14 6.58 2.83 10.29
CA HIS A 14 6.52 4.23 10.72
C HIS A 14 5.19 4.91 10.39
N LEU A 15 4.28 4.23 9.69
CA LEU A 15 2.93 4.72 9.42
C LEU A 15 2.13 4.79 10.73
N PRO A 16 1.60 5.95 11.14
CA PRO A 16 0.70 6.04 12.30
C PRO A 16 -0.67 5.41 11.99
N LEU A 17 -0.74 4.08 12.02
CA LEU A 17 -1.91 3.29 11.66
C LEU A 17 -3.16 3.63 12.49
N THR A 18 -2.98 4.00 13.75
CA THR A 18 -4.08 4.42 14.64
C THR A 18 -4.74 5.71 14.15
N THR A 19 -3.93 6.71 13.79
CA THR A 19 -4.41 7.98 13.21
C THR A 19 -5.02 7.74 11.84
N PHE A 20 -4.37 6.93 10.99
CA PHE A 20 -4.88 6.57 9.67
C PHE A 20 -6.28 5.95 9.76
N ARG A 21 -6.46 4.92 10.60
CA ARG A 21 -7.76 4.27 10.80
C ARG A 21 -8.82 5.22 11.34
N ARG A 22 -8.43 6.16 12.21
CA ARG A 22 -9.35 7.21 12.70
C ARG A 22 -9.83 8.11 11.57
N CYS A 23 -8.96 8.50 10.65
CA CYS A 23 -9.33 9.27 9.46
C CYS A 23 -10.27 8.47 8.55
N VAL A 24 -9.92 7.22 8.23
CA VAL A 24 -10.76 6.34 7.39
C VAL A 24 -12.16 6.20 7.99
N ALA A 25 -12.27 5.97 9.30
CA ALA A 25 -13.56 5.89 9.99
C ALA A 25 -14.33 7.23 9.96
N ARG A 26 -13.64 8.35 10.26
CA ARG A 26 -14.24 9.70 10.27
C ARG A 26 -14.86 10.07 8.93
N TYR A 27 -14.20 9.73 7.83
CA TYR A 27 -14.65 10.09 6.48
C TYR A 27 -15.41 8.96 5.78
N ARG A 28 -15.70 7.85 6.46
CA ARG A 28 -16.34 6.65 5.87
C ARG A 28 -15.59 6.16 4.62
N GLY A 29 -14.27 6.16 4.65
CA GLY A 29 -13.41 5.83 3.50
C GLY A 29 -13.67 4.42 2.94
N GLU A 30 -14.10 3.48 3.78
CA GLU A 30 -14.44 2.12 3.37
C GLU A 30 -15.90 1.96 2.89
N HIS A 31 -16.65 3.04 2.69
CA HIS A 31 -18.03 2.95 2.26
C HIS A 31 -18.13 2.33 0.85
N LYS A 32 -18.81 1.18 0.74
CA LYS A 32 -18.98 0.38 -0.49
C LYS A 32 -17.69 -0.21 -1.07
N VAL A 33 -16.59 -0.20 -0.32
CA VAL A 33 -15.39 -0.92 -0.71
C VAL A 33 -15.67 -2.43 -0.71
N LYS A 34 -15.22 -3.14 -1.77
CA LYS A 34 -15.42 -4.59 -1.91
C LYS A 34 -14.14 -5.41 -1.71
N ARG A 35 -13.01 -4.95 -2.25
CA ARG A 35 -11.76 -5.73 -2.31
C ARG A 35 -10.48 -4.91 -2.13
N PHE A 36 -10.55 -3.57 -2.22
CA PHE A 36 -9.39 -2.70 -2.21
C PHE A 36 -9.60 -1.62 -1.14
N SER A 37 -9.11 -1.90 0.06
CA SER A 37 -9.28 -1.02 1.22
C SER A 37 -8.52 0.28 1.06
N CYS A 38 -8.86 1.30 1.86
CA CYS A 38 -8.06 2.51 1.96
C CYS A 38 -6.62 2.21 2.35
N LEU A 39 -6.39 1.16 3.15
CA LEU A 39 -5.03 0.74 3.50
C LEU A 39 -4.30 0.14 2.28
N ASP A 40 -4.96 -0.71 1.49
CA ASP A 40 -4.37 -1.25 0.26
C ASP A 40 -4.01 -0.12 -0.71
N GLN A 41 -4.93 0.84 -0.88
CA GLN A 41 -4.69 2.03 -1.70
C GLN A 41 -3.49 2.83 -1.18
N TYR A 42 -3.41 3.07 0.13
CA TYR A 42 -2.28 3.79 0.72
C TYR A 42 -0.96 3.07 0.47
N LEU A 43 -0.91 1.76 0.69
CA LEU A 43 0.29 0.95 0.47
C LEU A 43 0.71 0.94 -1.00
N SER A 44 -0.23 0.79 -1.93
CA SER A 44 0.04 0.85 -3.37
C SER A 44 0.59 2.22 -3.78
N MET A 45 0.02 3.31 -3.26
CA MET A 45 0.50 4.66 -3.55
C MET A 45 1.88 4.92 -2.92
N ALA A 46 2.11 4.51 -1.68
CA ALA A 46 3.41 4.64 -1.02
C ALA A 46 4.49 3.88 -1.78
N PHE A 47 4.20 2.67 -2.24
CA PHE A 47 5.10 1.88 -3.09
C PHE A 47 5.38 2.60 -4.41
N ALA A 48 4.36 3.16 -5.07
CA ALA A 48 4.50 3.90 -6.30
C ALA A 48 5.43 5.10 -6.17
N GLN A 49 5.24 5.90 -5.10
CA GLN A 49 6.07 7.07 -4.82
C GLN A 49 7.53 6.68 -4.55
N LEU A 50 7.76 5.63 -3.76
CA LEU A 50 9.11 5.14 -3.44
C LEU A 50 9.84 4.51 -4.64
N THR A 51 9.09 4.03 -5.64
CA THR A 51 9.64 3.37 -6.82
C THR A 51 9.52 4.20 -8.10
N TYR A 52 9.18 5.49 -7.95
CA TYR A 52 9.05 6.46 -9.05
C TYR A 52 8.13 5.98 -10.18
N ARG A 53 6.98 5.40 -9.83
CA ARG A 53 5.96 5.00 -10.83
C ARG A 53 5.09 6.19 -11.19
N GLU A 54 4.97 6.45 -12.48
CA GLU A 54 4.27 7.63 -13.00
C GLU A 54 2.80 7.35 -13.35
N SER A 55 2.40 6.08 -13.48
CA SER A 55 1.04 5.71 -13.86
C SER A 55 0.48 4.54 -13.04
N LEU A 56 -0.86 4.46 -12.93
CA LEU A 56 -1.55 3.32 -12.31
C LEU A 56 -1.22 2.00 -13.01
N ARG A 57 -1.04 2.03 -14.33
CA ARG A 57 -0.64 0.86 -15.11
C ARG A 57 0.75 0.37 -14.72
N ASP A 58 1.70 1.28 -14.52
CA ASP A 58 3.05 0.91 -14.12
C ASP A 58 3.10 0.33 -12.71
N ILE A 59 2.25 0.84 -11.82
CA ILE A 59 2.09 0.32 -10.46
C ILE A 59 1.54 -1.12 -10.52
N GLU A 60 0.45 -1.33 -11.26
CA GLU A 60 -0.15 -2.66 -11.43
C GLU A 60 0.83 -3.65 -12.05
N ALA A 61 1.45 -3.29 -13.18
CA ALA A 61 2.39 -4.16 -13.88
C ALA A 61 3.57 -4.57 -12.98
N CYS A 62 4.10 -3.62 -12.20
CA CYS A 62 5.20 -3.88 -11.27
C CYS A 62 4.78 -4.80 -10.11
N LEU A 63 3.62 -4.57 -9.50
CA LEU A 63 3.11 -5.40 -8.41
C LEU A 63 2.78 -6.82 -8.90
N CYS A 64 2.15 -6.94 -10.06
CA CYS A 64 1.82 -8.24 -10.69
C CYS A 64 3.07 -9.04 -11.05
N ALA A 65 4.12 -8.40 -11.59
CA ALA A 65 5.40 -9.05 -11.88
C ALA A 65 6.07 -9.61 -10.62
N GLN A 66 5.77 -9.01 -9.46
CA GLN A 66 6.36 -9.37 -8.17
C GLN A 66 5.44 -10.27 -7.32
N ALA A 67 4.36 -10.82 -7.89
CA ALA A 67 3.33 -11.57 -7.16
C ALA A 67 3.85 -12.74 -6.33
N SER A 68 5.00 -13.33 -6.68
CA SER A 68 5.63 -14.42 -5.90
C SER A 68 6.35 -13.95 -4.63
N LYS A 69 6.49 -12.63 -4.43
CA LYS A 69 7.20 -12.00 -3.29
C LYS A 69 6.27 -11.17 -2.39
N LEU A 70 4.98 -11.09 -2.74
CA LEU A 70 3.90 -10.42 -2.02
C LEU A 70 3.13 -11.46 -1.19
#